data_AF-A0A654LU80-F1
#
_entry.id   AF-A0A654LU80-F1
#
_cell.length_a   1.000
_cell.length_b   1.000
_cell.length_c   1.000
_cell.angle_alpha   90.00
_cell.angle_beta   90.00
_cell.angle_gamma   90.00
#
_symmetry.space_group_name_H-M   'P 1'
#
loop_
_entity.id
_entity.type
_entity.pdbx_description
1 polymer ?
#
loop_
_entity_poly.entity_id
_entity_poly.type
_entity_poly.pdbx_seq_one_letter_code
_entity_poly.pdbx_strand_id
1 'polypeptide(L)'
;MSKEKTFVEKKLRGSGGYAIAKVSDDEQKIANLGGPELFLAGIGKLDKERFKKYYCNKCEKEYQGAPNLEFENPNEDLGENIILKEKGEYKCKTCDYIIAQYRKFDESKKEEIEEGGGKREVEQEQDRVNEVLETENRNESKSENKSKSSKPINQIENNNDDKVIPDVKSTYVHIEKIIGMSTYDNNAHLIGKVQEIGLRKLLDGNVEFSFKIKNSNNEVKEIEWNKISKIGDIIILADQNSQSNEIKSRGSGSIHNVSSDNGNSSSNTDIDSSSAAAAAAATKLDGKTCRNCKYNNEVESIFCEECGKKLE
;
A
#
# COMPACT_ATOMS: atom_id res chain seq x y z
N MET A 1 31.43 27.71 -1.67
CA MET A 1 32.24 26.48 -1.55
C MET A 1 31.35 25.30 -1.90
N SER A 2 31.49 24.76 -3.10
CA SER A 2 30.80 23.54 -3.51
C SER A 2 31.28 22.42 -2.59
N LYS A 3 30.38 21.81 -1.80
CA LYS A 3 30.71 20.60 -1.05
C LYS A 3 31.18 19.58 -2.08
N GLU A 4 32.44 19.17 -2.02
CA GLU A 4 32.90 18.05 -2.82
C GLU A 4 31.99 16.86 -2.51
N LYS A 5 31.38 16.30 -3.55
CA LYS A 5 30.41 15.22 -3.41
C LYS A 5 31.18 13.98 -2.95
N THR A 6 31.13 13.70 -1.65
CA THR A 6 31.75 12.53 -1.04
C THR A 6 30.99 11.29 -1.47
N PHE A 7 31.72 10.29 -1.98
CA PHE A 7 31.14 9.02 -2.42
C PHE A 7 31.65 7.88 -1.54
N VAL A 8 30.73 7.03 -1.10
CA VAL A 8 31.03 5.85 -0.27
C VAL A 8 30.52 4.60 -0.96
N GLU A 9 31.29 3.51 -0.92
CA GLU A 9 30.83 2.22 -1.43
C GLU A 9 29.73 1.64 -0.52
N LYS A 10 28.58 1.34 -1.09
CA LYS A 10 27.45 0.72 -0.39
C LYS A 10 26.89 -0.46 -1.18
N LYS A 11 26.27 -1.38 -0.44
CA LYS A 11 25.48 -2.47 -1.02
C LYS A 11 24.07 -1.97 -1.27
N LEU A 12 23.66 -2.00 -2.52
CA LEU A 12 22.34 -1.60 -3.01
C LEU A 12 21.58 -2.86 -3.42
N ARG A 13 20.47 -3.14 -2.74
CA ARG A 13 19.61 -4.29 -3.00
C ARG A 13 18.71 -4.04 -4.21
N GLY A 14 18.43 -5.13 -4.91
CA GLY A 14 17.39 -5.21 -5.94
C GLY A 14 16.66 -6.55 -5.83
N SER A 15 15.52 -6.67 -6.49
CA SER A 15 14.70 -7.89 -6.46
C SER A 15 15.43 -9.13 -7.02
N GLY A 16 16.33 -8.93 -7.99
CA GLY A 16 17.09 -10.01 -8.61
C GLY A 16 18.56 -10.10 -8.21
N GLY A 17 18.98 -9.39 -7.16
CA GLY A 17 20.34 -9.45 -6.66
C GLY A 17 20.76 -8.24 -5.84
N TYR A 18 22.03 -7.85 -5.98
CA TYR A 18 22.53 -6.62 -5.38
C TYR A 18 23.67 -6.03 -6.21
N ALA A 19 23.93 -4.74 -6.04
CA ALA A 19 25.09 -4.05 -6.57
C ALA A 19 25.93 -3.47 -5.43
N ILE A 20 27.25 -3.46 -5.60
CA ILE A 20 28.16 -2.63 -4.79
C ILE A 20 28.54 -1.43 -5.64
N ALA A 21 28.13 -0.24 -5.22
CA ALA A 21 28.36 0.99 -5.97
C ALA A 21 28.71 2.15 -5.03
N LYS A 22 29.42 3.13 -5.58
CA LYS A 22 29.73 4.40 -4.94
C LYS A 22 28.49 5.29 -4.94
N VAL A 23 28.04 5.73 -3.77
CA VAL A 23 26.84 6.56 -3.57
C VAL A 23 27.15 7.78 -2.69
N SER A 24 26.52 8.91 -2.96
CA SER A 24 26.61 10.11 -2.14
C SER A 24 25.67 10.06 -0.95
N ASP A 25 25.85 10.94 0.02
CA ASP A 25 25.00 10.97 1.22
C ASP A 25 23.51 11.21 0.90
N ASP A 26 23.21 12.07 -0.08
CA ASP A 26 21.81 12.31 -0.48
C ASP A 26 21.18 11.11 -1.20
N GLU A 27 21.97 10.35 -1.96
CA GLU A 27 21.50 9.12 -2.59
C GLU A 27 21.29 8.02 -1.54
N GLN A 28 22.13 7.95 -0.51
CA GLN A 28 21.93 7.02 0.62
C GLN A 28 20.62 7.29 1.36
N LYS A 29 20.23 8.56 1.51
CA LYS A 29 18.95 8.93 2.15
C LYS A 29 17.76 8.42 1.35
N ILE A 30 17.73 8.64 0.03
CA ILE A 30 16.61 8.18 -0.83
C ILE A 30 16.66 6.67 -1.11
N ALA A 31 17.83 6.04 -0.99
CA ALA A 31 17.97 4.59 -1.08
C ALA A 31 17.38 3.86 0.14
N ASN A 32 17.26 4.54 1.28
CA ASN A 32 16.69 3.98 2.50
C ASN A 32 15.16 4.09 2.44
N LEU A 33 14.50 2.95 2.27
CA LEU A 33 13.04 2.85 2.20
C LEU A 33 12.42 2.49 3.56
N GLY A 34 13.03 2.93 4.67
CA GLY A 34 12.55 2.71 6.04
C GLY A 34 13.17 1.49 6.75
N GLY A 35 14.24 0.92 6.20
CA GLY A 35 14.91 -0.27 6.73
C GLY A 35 16.43 -0.11 6.84
N PRO A 36 17.14 -1.14 7.33
CA PRO A 36 18.61 -1.11 7.42
C PRO A 36 19.30 -1.27 6.05
N GLU A 37 18.58 -1.77 5.04
CA GLU A 37 19.12 -1.99 3.70
C GLU A 37 18.88 -0.78 2.79
N LEU A 38 19.83 -0.53 1.88
CA LEU A 38 19.72 0.47 0.83
C LEU A 38 19.29 -0.21 -0.48
N PHE A 39 18.39 0.42 -1.23
CA PHE A 39 17.83 -0.13 -2.46
C PHE A 39 18.26 0.66 -3.68
N LEU A 40 18.65 -0.05 -4.75
CA LEU A 40 19.00 0.57 -6.03
C LEU A 40 17.78 1.26 -6.66
N ALA A 41 16.58 0.73 -6.40
CA ALA A 41 15.31 1.31 -6.84
C ALA A 41 15.08 2.74 -6.33
N GLY A 42 15.46 3.03 -5.08
CA GLY A 42 15.30 4.36 -4.48
C GLY A 42 16.30 5.40 -5.01
N ILE A 43 17.46 4.96 -5.49
CA ILE A 43 18.48 5.86 -6.09
C ILE A 43 18.14 6.17 -7.54
N GLY A 44 17.71 5.16 -8.29
CA GLY A 44 17.47 5.29 -9.72
C GLY A 44 18.68 5.00 -10.59
N LYS A 45 18.88 5.84 -11.61
CA LYS A 45 19.97 5.72 -12.58
C LYS A 45 21.33 6.12 -11.97
N LEU A 46 22.33 5.26 -12.14
CA LEU A 46 23.70 5.46 -11.69
C LEU A 46 24.67 5.29 -12.85
N ASP A 47 25.72 6.11 -12.88
CA ASP A 47 26.78 6.01 -13.88
C ASP A 47 27.54 4.68 -13.77
N LYS A 48 27.94 4.14 -14.92
CA LYS A 48 28.55 2.80 -14.99
C LYS A 48 29.85 2.72 -14.21
N GLU A 49 30.64 3.80 -14.13
CA GLU A 49 31.92 3.79 -13.39
C GLU A 49 31.74 3.75 -11.87
N ARG A 50 30.53 4.06 -11.39
CA ARG A 50 30.24 4.06 -9.95
C ARG A 50 30.02 2.64 -9.41
N PHE A 51 29.75 1.67 -10.28
CA PHE A 51 29.59 0.28 -9.91
C PHE A 51 30.95 -0.42 -9.82
N LYS A 52 31.20 -1.05 -8.67
CA LYS A 52 32.34 -1.92 -8.46
C LYS A 52 32.06 -3.34 -8.95
N LYS A 53 30.90 -3.87 -8.55
CA LYS A 53 30.46 -5.23 -8.85
C LYS A 53 28.96 -5.39 -8.62
N TYR A 54 28.37 -6.44 -9.16
CA TYR A 54 27.00 -6.83 -8.88
C TYR A 54 26.87 -8.35 -8.76
N TYR A 55 25.89 -8.81 -8.00
CA TYR A 55 25.52 -10.21 -7.86
C TYR A 55 24.16 -10.44 -8.52
N CYS A 56 24.05 -11.53 -9.26
CA CYS A 56 22.81 -11.97 -9.89
C CYS A 56 22.28 -13.21 -9.18
N ASN A 57 21.03 -13.17 -8.72
CA ASN A 57 20.38 -14.31 -8.07
C ASN A 57 20.19 -15.49 -9.04
N LYS A 58 19.87 -15.23 -10.31
CA LYS A 58 19.66 -16.30 -11.30
C LYS A 58 20.95 -17.03 -11.66
N CYS A 59 22.08 -16.32 -11.75
CA CYS A 59 23.38 -16.92 -12.00
C CYS A 59 24.06 -17.44 -10.72
N GLU A 60 23.53 -17.07 -9.56
CA GLU A 60 24.14 -17.24 -8.24
C GLU A 60 25.61 -16.77 -8.19
N LYS A 61 25.92 -15.71 -8.94
CA LYS A 61 27.30 -15.31 -9.23
C LYS A 61 27.50 -13.80 -9.15
N GLU A 62 28.69 -13.41 -8.70
CA GLU A 62 29.17 -12.02 -8.70
C GLU A 62 29.96 -11.69 -9.97
N TYR A 63 29.75 -10.48 -10.48
CA TYR A 63 30.32 -9.94 -11.70
C TYR A 63 30.95 -8.58 -11.43
N GLN A 64 32.06 -8.28 -12.09
CA GLN A 64 32.75 -6.98 -11.95
C GLN A 64 32.07 -5.89 -12.80
N GLY A 65 32.14 -4.65 -12.31
CA GLY A 65 31.56 -3.46 -12.93
C GLY A 65 30.05 -3.38 -12.81
N ALA A 66 29.43 -2.56 -13.67
CA ALA A 66 27.99 -2.34 -13.70
C ALA A 66 27.22 -3.50 -14.38
N PRO A 67 25.97 -3.78 -13.98
CA PRO A 67 25.01 -4.50 -14.82
C PRO A 67 24.72 -3.71 -16.13
N ASN A 68 24.07 -4.34 -17.10
CA ASN A 68 23.53 -3.63 -18.26
C ASN A 68 22.35 -2.74 -17.83
N LEU A 69 22.19 -1.56 -18.41
CA LEU A 69 21.08 -0.66 -18.08
C LEU A 69 20.25 -0.41 -19.34
N GLU A 70 18.98 -0.75 -19.26
CA GLU A 70 17.96 -0.41 -20.25
C GLU A 70 16.96 0.55 -19.60
N PHE A 71 16.65 1.68 -20.25
CA PHE A 71 15.75 2.67 -19.68
C PHE A 71 14.90 3.32 -20.78
N GLU A 72 13.71 3.76 -20.38
CA GLU A 72 12.73 4.44 -21.22
C GLU A 72 12.23 5.70 -20.51
N ASN A 73 11.86 6.72 -21.30
CA ASN A 73 11.35 7.98 -20.79
C ASN A 73 9.87 8.17 -21.19
N PRO A 74 8.93 7.47 -20.52
CA PRO A 74 7.55 7.40 -20.99
C PRO A 74 6.80 8.74 -20.92
N ASN A 75 7.15 9.63 -19.97
CA ASN A 75 6.38 10.86 -19.69
C ASN A 75 4.88 10.58 -19.47
N GLU A 76 4.58 9.49 -18.76
CA GLU A 76 3.21 9.04 -18.50
C GLU A 76 2.63 9.80 -17.29
N ASP A 77 1.47 10.43 -17.47
CA ASP A 77 0.72 11.07 -16.39
C ASP A 77 -0.02 9.99 -15.58
N LEU A 78 0.33 9.88 -14.30
CA LEU A 78 -0.27 8.92 -13.39
C LEU A 78 -1.40 9.53 -12.53
N GLY A 79 -1.75 10.80 -12.78
CA GLY A 79 -2.68 11.57 -11.99
C GLY A 79 -2.02 12.26 -10.80
N GLU A 80 -2.78 13.11 -10.11
CA GLU A 80 -2.33 13.82 -8.90
C GLU A 80 -1.04 14.63 -9.08
N ASN A 81 -0.82 15.17 -10.28
CA ASN A 81 0.37 15.93 -10.66
C ASN A 81 1.68 15.11 -10.61
N ILE A 82 1.59 13.78 -10.68
CA ILE A 82 2.73 12.86 -10.72
C ILE A 82 2.94 12.36 -12.14
N ILE A 83 4.11 12.65 -12.72
CA ILE A 83 4.49 12.18 -14.05
C ILE A 83 5.62 11.16 -13.93
N LEU A 84 5.43 9.96 -14.47
CA LEU A 84 6.51 9.00 -14.64
C LEU A 84 7.43 9.46 -15.78
N LYS A 85 8.56 10.06 -15.42
CA LYS A 85 9.54 10.58 -16.38
C LYS A 85 10.47 9.53 -16.94
N GLU A 86 10.91 8.60 -16.09
CA GLU A 86 11.87 7.57 -16.48
C GLU A 86 11.57 6.28 -15.75
N LYS A 87 11.72 5.15 -16.43
CA LYS A 87 11.77 3.82 -15.82
C LYS A 87 12.97 3.09 -16.40
N GLY A 88 13.65 2.29 -15.59
CA GLY A 88 14.80 1.53 -16.06
C GLY A 88 15.01 0.22 -15.35
N GLU A 89 15.69 -0.69 -16.04
CA GLU A 89 16.02 -2.03 -15.61
C GLU A 89 17.54 -2.24 -15.66
N TYR A 90 18.10 -2.64 -14.52
CA TYR A 90 19.47 -3.12 -14.46
C TYR A 90 19.46 -4.64 -14.70
N LYS A 91 20.03 -5.08 -15.82
CA LYS A 91 20.05 -6.48 -16.25
C LYS A 91 21.42 -7.12 -16.10
N CYS A 92 21.44 -8.40 -15.72
CA CYS A 92 22.67 -9.19 -15.70
C CYS A 92 23.24 -9.29 -17.11
N LYS A 93 24.53 -8.99 -17.27
CA LYS A 93 25.23 -9.04 -18.57
C LYS A 93 25.33 -10.44 -19.18
N THR A 94 25.05 -11.50 -18.42
CA THR A 94 25.23 -12.89 -18.86
C THR A 94 23.92 -13.60 -19.15
N CYS A 95 22.84 -13.28 -18.43
CA CYS A 95 21.57 -14.01 -18.54
C CYS A 95 20.35 -13.10 -18.70
N ASP A 96 20.57 -11.79 -18.85
CA ASP A 96 19.57 -10.71 -18.97
C ASP A 96 18.53 -10.65 -17.85
N TYR A 97 18.74 -11.39 -16.78
CA TYR A 97 17.88 -11.36 -15.61
C TYR A 97 17.94 -9.99 -14.93
N ILE A 98 16.78 -9.46 -14.59
CA ILE A 98 16.63 -8.14 -13.98
C ILE A 98 17.17 -8.21 -12.54
N ILE A 99 18.23 -7.45 -12.27
CA ILE A 99 18.83 -7.27 -10.94
C ILE A 99 17.99 -6.31 -10.10
N ALA A 100 17.58 -5.20 -10.71
CA ALA A 100 16.75 -4.18 -10.08
C ALA A 100 16.00 -3.38 -11.14
N GLN A 101 14.87 -2.80 -10.74
CA GLN A 101 14.14 -1.80 -11.51
C GLN A 101 14.11 -0.50 -10.72
N TYR A 102 14.01 0.61 -11.43
CA TYR A 102 13.78 1.92 -10.82
C TYR A 102 12.77 2.73 -11.63
N ARG A 103 12.19 3.74 -10.96
CA ARG A 103 11.27 4.72 -11.54
C ARG A 103 11.67 6.10 -11.05
N LYS A 104 11.59 7.08 -11.92
CA LYS A 104 11.76 8.50 -11.61
C LYS A 104 10.47 9.22 -11.92
N PHE A 105 9.92 9.85 -10.89
CA PHE A 105 8.72 10.67 -10.99
C PHE A 105 9.12 12.15 -10.96
N ASP A 106 8.44 12.96 -11.76
CA ASP A 106 8.38 14.40 -11.51
C ASP A 106 7.11 14.66 -10.70
N GLU A 107 7.30 15.13 -9.48
CA GLU A 107 6.25 15.80 -8.74
C GLU A 107 6.17 17.21 -9.31
N SER A 108 5.17 17.46 -10.17
CA SER A 108 4.81 18.84 -10.50
C SER A 108 4.47 19.49 -9.17
N LYS A 109 5.23 20.51 -8.76
CA LYS A 109 5.12 21.14 -7.45
C LYS A 109 3.64 21.37 -7.09
N LYS A 110 3.28 21.02 -5.85
CA LYS A 110 2.09 21.55 -5.17
C LYS A 110 1.95 23.01 -5.56
N GLU A 111 0.80 23.34 -6.16
CA GLU A 111 0.50 24.70 -6.59
C GLU A 111 0.83 25.67 -5.46
N GLU A 112 1.70 26.60 -5.83
CA GLU A 112 2.03 27.80 -5.12
C GLU A 112 0.71 28.53 -4.81
N ILE A 113 0.38 28.67 -3.53
CA ILE A 113 -0.50 29.77 -3.14
C ILE A 113 0.29 31.04 -3.46
N GLU A 114 -0.25 31.78 -4.43
CA GLU A 114 0.21 33.06 -4.90
C GLU A 114 0.51 34.03 -3.74
N GLU A 115 1.68 34.66 -3.74
CA GLU A 115 1.83 36.07 -3.37
C GLU A 115 2.96 36.66 -4.22
N GLY A 116 2.57 37.63 -5.07
CA GLY A 116 3.33 38.06 -6.24
C GLY A 116 4.43 39.09 -6.01
N GLY A 117 5.05 39.49 -7.13
CA GLY A 117 5.74 40.77 -7.26
C GLY A 117 7.01 40.79 -8.12
N GLY A 118 6.86 41.00 -9.44
CA GLY A 118 7.80 41.67 -10.38
C GLY A 118 9.23 41.10 -10.58
N LYS A 119 9.87 41.10 -11.77
CA LYS A 119 9.78 41.93 -12.98
C LYS A 119 10.45 41.16 -14.15
N ARG A 120 9.93 41.38 -15.38
CA ARG A 120 10.54 41.55 -16.74
C ARG A 120 11.83 40.76 -17.06
N GLU A 121 12.02 40.19 -18.26
CA GLU A 121 11.99 40.84 -19.58
C GLU A 121 11.59 39.89 -20.72
N VAL A 122 10.94 40.47 -21.73
CA VAL A 122 10.52 39.87 -22.99
C VAL A 122 11.45 40.42 -24.08
N GLU A 123 12.06 39.56 -24.88
CA GLU A 123 12.57 39.92 -26.21
C GLU A 123 11.74 39.17 -27.26
N GLN A 124 11.05 39.95 -28.08
CA GLN A 124 10.42 39.55 -29.34
C GLN A 124 11.24 40.16 -30.48
N GLU A 125 11.55 39.36 -31.50
CA GLU A 125 11.74 39.85 -32.87
C GLU A 125 10.89 39.00 -33.82
N GLN A 126 9.82 39.63 -34.30
CA GLN A 126 9.07 39.38 -35.55
C GLN A 126 9.82 40.14 -36.68
N ASP A 127 9.80 39.84 -37.98
CA ASP A 127 8.80 39.33 -38.91
C ASP A 127 9.50 39.00 -40.25
N ARG A 128 8.88 38.20 -41.13
CA ARG A 128 8.33 38.68 -42.41
C ARG A 128 7.68 37.58 -43.26
N VAL A 129 6.43 37.89 -43.61
CA VAL A 129 5.45 37.22 -44.45
C VAL A 129 5.79 37.37 -45.94
N ASN A 130 5.39 36.38 -46.76
CA ASN A 130 4.77 36.64 -48.07
C ASN A 130 3.84 35.48 -48.47
N GLU A 131 2.58 35.83 -48.70
CA GLU A 131 1.48 35.04 -49.22
C GLU A 131 1.08 35.62 -50.59
N VAL A 132 0.79 34.75 -51.58
CA VAL A 132 -0.18 34.95 -52.69
C VAL A 132 -0.57 33.52 -53.14
N LEU A 133 -1.76 32.99 -52.80
CA LEU A 133 -3.05 33.01 -53.54
C LEU A 133 -2.90 32.47 -54.99
N GLU A 134 -3.78 31.69 -55.60
CA GLU A 134 -5.12 31.14 -55.39
C GLU A 134 -5.36 30.24 -56.62
N THR A 135 -6.11 29.13 -56.55
CA THR A 135 -7.35 29.02 -57.36
C THR A 135 -8.23 27.86 -56.91
N GLU A 136 -9.51 28.19 -56.83
CA GLU A 136 -10.70 27.44 -56.49
C GLU A 136 -11.06 26.31 -57.48
N ASN A 137 -11.77 25.26 -57.04
CA ASN A 137 -13.23 25.17 -57.16
C ASN A 137 -13.81 23.77 -56.85
N ARG A 138 -14.74 23.76 -55.89
CA ARG A 138 -16.11 23.17 -55.89
C ARG A 138 -16.37 21.72 -56.35
N ASN A 139 -16.82 20.94 -55.37
CA ASN A 139 -18.22 20.47 -55.17
C ASN A 139 -18.46 18.95 -55.06
N GLU A 140 -18.91 18.59 -53.85
CA GLU A 140 -20.02 17.69 -53.48
C GLU A 140 -20.16 16.31 -54.14
N SER A 141 -20.16 15.26 -53.30
CA SER A 141 -21.37 14.47 -53.01
C SER A 141 -21.16 13.42 -51.91
N LYS A 142 -22.10 13.37 -50.97
CA LYS A 142 -22.34 12.29 -50.00
C LYS A 142 -22.65 10.96 -50.71
N SER A 143 -22.16 9.84 -50.18
CA SER A 143 -22.96 8.61 -50.12
C SER A 143 -22.42 7.61 -49.09
N GLU A 144 -23.32 7.15 -48.23
CA GLU A 144 -23.16 6.00 -47.34
C GLU A 144 -23.14 4.71 -48.18
N ASN A 145 -22.31 3.73 -47.82
CA ASN A 145 -22.75 2.34 -47.63
C ASN A 145 -21.62 1.41 -47.16
N LYS A 146 -21.74 0.99 -45.90
CA LYS A 146 -21.75 -0.39 -45.39
C LYS A 146 -21.20 -1.48 -46.33
N SER A 147 -20.19 -2.21 -45.88
CA SER A 147 -19.91 -3.59 -46.32
C SER A 147 -19.32 -4.42 -45.19
N LYS A 148 -20.01 -5.53 -44.90
CA LYS A 148 -19.66 -6.62 -43.99
C LYS A 148 -18.73 -7.61 -44.70
N SER A 149 -17.74 -8.15 -44.00
CA SER A 149 -17.25 -9.55 -43.99
C SER A 149 -15.98 -9.53 -43.12
N SER A 150 -15.68 -10.40 -42.16
CA SER A 150 -15.78 -11.87 -42.12
C SER A 150 -15.48 -12.38 -40.69
N LYS A 151 -16.22 -13.40 -40.23
CA LYS A 151 -15.84 -14.40 -39.19
C LYS A 151 -15.49 -15.72 -39.94
N PRO A 152 -14.92 -16.81 -39.35
CA PRO A 152 -15.01 -17.28 -37.94
C PRO A 152 -13.80 -18.09 -37.34
N ILE A 153 -14.02 -18.66 -36.12
CA ILE A 153 -13.51 -19.95 -35.54
C ILE A 153 -12.12 -19.93 -34.82
N ASN A 154 -11.86 -20.45 -33.60
CA ASN A 154 -12.48 -21.44 -32.66
C ASN A 154 -12.28 -20.98 -31.19
N GLN A 155 -13.21 -21.06 -30.23
CA GLN A 155 -13.81 -22.23 -29.55
C GLN A 155 -12.81 -23.20 -28.90
N ILE A 156 -12.63 -23.06 -27.58
CA ILE A 156 -12.34 -24.20 -26.69
C ILE A 156 -13.47 -24.21 -25.67
N GLU A 157 -14.42 -25.12 -25.90
CA GLU A 157 -15.37 -25.60 -24.92
C GLU A 157 -14.65 -26.64 -24.05
N ASN A 158 -14.67 -26.47 -22.72
CA ASN A 158 -14.44 -27.55 -21.79
C ASN A 158 -15.61 -27.58 -20.83
N ASN A 159 -16.58 -28.43 -21.17
CA ASN A 159 -17.58 -28.94 -20.24
C ASN A 159 -16.89 -29.87 -19.26
N ASN A 160 -17.04 -29.63 -17.97
CA ASN A 160 -17.03 -30.65 -16.94
C ASN A 160 -17.84 -30.11 -15.75
N ASP A 161 -19.08 -30.58 -15.64
CA ASP A 161 -19.88 -30.50 -14.43
C ASP A 161 -19.36 -31.48 -13.37
N ASP A 162 -19.48 -31.04 -12.12
CA ASP A 162 -19.57 -31.81 -10.87
C ASP A 162 -18.33 -32.53 -10.32
N LYS A 163 -17.55 -31.77 -9.55
CA LYS A 163 -17.54 -31.90 -8.07
C LYS A 163 -16.77 -30.74 -7.44
N VAL A 164 -17.47 -29.70 -7.01
CA VAL A 164 -16.87 -28.68 -6.13
C VAL A 164 -16.73 -29.32 -4.75
N ILE A 165 -15.54 -29.87 -4.50
CA ILE A 165 -15.09 -30.14 -3.14
C ILE A 165 -14.94 -28.76 -2.48
N PRO A 166 -15.58 -28.49 -1.32
CA PRO A 166 -15.41 -27.23 -0.63
C PRO A 166 -13.95 -27.15 -0.19
N ASP A 167 -13.18 -26.29 -0.85
CA ASP A 167 -11.82 -26.02 -0.45
C ASP A 167 -11.83 -25.39 0.95
N VAL A 168 -11.10 -26.04 1.84
CA VAL A 168 -11.13 -25.81 3.27
C VAL A 168 -10.34 -24.55 3.58
N LYS A 169 -11.04 -23.53 4.12
CA LYS A 169 -10.46 -22.37 4.83
C LYS A 169 -9.34 -21.61 4.10
N SER A 170 -9.52 -21.27 2.83
CA SER A 170 -8.81 -20.09 2.32
C SER A 170 -9.33 -18.85 3.05
N THR A 171 -8.45 -18.12 3.75
CA THR A 171 -8.75 -16.79 4.31
C THR A 171 -8.82 -15.71 3.24
N TYR A 172 -8.51 -16.07 1.99
CA TYR A 172 -8.49 -15.17 0.85
C TYR A 172 -9.71 -15.41 -0.05
N VAL A 173 -10.45 -14.33 -0.30
CA VAL A 173 -11.62 -14.30 -1.19
C VAL A 173 -11.31 -13.37 -2.36
N HIS A 174 -11.36 -13.90 -3.59
CA HIS A 174 -11.20 -13.08 -4.80
C HIS A 174 -12.34 -12.07 -4.93
N ILE A 175 -12.00 -10.81 -5.24
CA ILE A 175 -12.97 -9.71 -5.32
C ILE A 175 -14.11 -9.97 -6.32
N GLU A 176 -13.80 -10.63 -7.44
CA GLU A 176 -14.77 -11.03 -8.46
C GLU A 176 -15.83 -12.00 -7.93
N LYS A 177 -15.48 -12.83 -6.93
CA LYS A 177 -16.41 -13.76 -6.29
C LYS A 177 -17.33 -13.06 -5.29
N ILE A 178 -16.95 -11.87 -4.82
CA ILE A 178 -17.75 -11.11 -3.85
C ILE A 178 -18.93 -10.43 -4.54
N ILE A 179 -18.78 -10.05 -5.80
CA ILE A 179 -19.88 -9.53 -6.61
C ILE A 179 -20.96 -10.61 -6.74
N GLY A 180 -22.20 -10.24 -6.43
CA GLY A 180 -23.36 -11.13 -6.44
C GLY A 180 -23.63 -11.88 -5.12
N MET A 181 -22.72 -11.82 -4.14
CA MET A 181 -22.93 -12.42 -2.81
C MET A 181 -24.13 -11.76 -2.11
N SER A 182 -24.93 -12.58 -1.42
CA SER A 182 -26.02 -12.11 -0.58
C SER A 182 -25.47 -11.53 0.71
N THR A 183 -25.92 -10.33 1.07
CA THR A 183 -25.49 -9.61 2.26
C THR A 183 -26.63 -9.48 3.25
N TYR A 184 -26.34 -9.79 4.52
CA TYR A 184 -27.29 -9.78 5.62
C TYR A 184 -26.82 -8.85 6.74
N ASP A 185 -27.75 -8.26 7.48
CA ASP A 185 -27.43 -7.62 8.75
C ASP A 185 -27.18 -8.63 9.88
N ASN A 186 -26.85 -8.12 11.06
CA ASN A 186 -26.63 -8.91 12.28
C ASN A 186 -27.89 -9.66 12.77
N ASN A 187 -29.08 -9.26 12.33
CA ASN A 187 -30.35 -9.90 12.65
C ASN A 187 -30.79 -10.90 11.57
N ALA A 188 -29.90 -11.23 10.62
CA ALA A 188 -30.15 -12.11 9.48
C ALA A 188 -31.21 -11.59 8.48
N HIS A 189 -31.50 -10.28 8.45
CA HIS A 189 -32.30 -9.70 7.39
C HIS A 189 -31.46 -9.49 6.13
N LEU A 190 -32.01 -9.90 4.98
CA LEU A 190 -31.37 -9.69 3.69
C LEU A 190 -31.34 -8.19 3.35
N ILE A 191 -30.14 -7.64 3.21
CA ILE A 191 -29.91 -6.27 2.76
C ILE A 191 -29.92 -6.19 1.23
N GLY A 192 -29.42 -7.22 0.55
CA GLY A 192 -29.41 -7.32 -0.91
C GLY A 192 -28.23 -8.13 -1.41
N LYS A 193 -27.86 -7.91 -2.67
CA LYS A 193 -26.67 -8.52 -3.29
C LYS A 193 -25.62 -7.48 -3.61
N VAL A 194 -24.35 -7.83 -3.45
CA VAL A 194 -23.25 -6.95 -3.85
C VAL A 194 -23.30 -6.73 -5.36
N GLN A 195 -23.38 -5.47 -5.78
CA GLN A 195 -23.40 -5.07 -7.18
C GLN A 195 -22.00 -4.61 -7.64
N GLU A 196 -21.35 -3.79 -6.83
CA GLU A 196 -20.05 -3.19 -7.14
C GLU A 196 -19.19 -3.10 -5.88
N ILE A 197 -17.88 -3.13 -6.08
CA ILE A 197 -16.86 -2.91 -5.05
C ILE A 197 -15.97 -1.79 -5.55
N GLY A 198 -15.71 -0.79 -4.71
CA GLY A 198 -14.99 0.41 -5.11
C GLY A 198 -14.11 0.96 -4.00
N LEU A 199 -13.36 2.00 -4.36
CA LEU A 199 -12.59 2.82 -3.43
C LEU A 199 -13.31 4.16 -3.25
N ARG A 200 -13.60 4.53 -2.02
CA ARG A 200 -14.10 5.86 -1.65
C ARG A 200 -12.92 6.73 -1.25
N LYS A 201 -12.89 7.98 -1.72
CA LYS A 201 -11.93 8.98 -1.26
C LYS A 201 -12.47 9.66 0.00
N LEU A 202 -11.66 9.68 1.04
CA LEU A 202 -11.91 10.38 2.29
C LEU A 202 -11.38 11.81 2.19
N LEU A 203 -11.87 12.70 3.06
CA LEU A 203 -11.53 14.13 3.06
C LEU A 203 -10.05 14.42 3.40
N ASP A 204 -9.39 13.47 4.06
CA ASP A 204 -7.97 13.51 4.43
C ASP A 204 -7.04 12.98 3.32
N GLY A 205 -7.60 12.64 2.15
CA GLY A 205 -6.86 12.06 1.02
C GLY A 205 -6.67 10.55 1.10
N ASN A 206 -7.10 9.91 2.19
CA ASN A 206 -7.05 8.45 2.30
C ASN A 206 -8.14 7.79 1.44
N VAL A 207 -7.97 6.51 1.12
CA VAL A 207 -8.96 5.71 0.40
C VAL A 207 -9.42 4.53 1.26
N GLU A 208 -10.72 4.22 1.20
CA GLU A 208 -11.31 3.08 1.89
C GLU A 208 -12.15 2.24 0.92
N PHE A 209 -12.23 0.93 1.14
CA PHE A 209 -13.10 0.07 0.35
C PHE A 209 -14.56 0.25 0.75
N SER A 210 -15.44 0.31 -0.24
CA SER A 210 -16.89 0.26 -0.04
C SER A 210 -17.58 -0.66 -1.04
N PHE A 211 -18.75 -1.13 -0.65
CA PHE A 211 -19.60 -2.04 -1.39
C PHE A 211 -20.91 -1.34 -1.72
N LYS A 212 -21.35 -1.41 -2.97
CA LYS A 212 -22.72 -1.07 -3.32
C LYS A 212 -23.55 -2.34 -3.32
N ILE A 213 -24.55 -2.38 -2.44
CA ILE A 213 -25.48 -3.48 -2.30
C ILE A 213 -26.81 -3.07 -2.91
N LYS A 214 -27.30 -3.89 -3.84
CA LYS A 214 -28.59 -3.66 -4.49
C LYS A 214 -29.64 -4.60 -3.89
N ASN A 215 -30.73 -4.02 -3.40
CA ASN A 215 -31.87 -4.80 -2.90
C ASN A 215 -32.85 -5.14 -4.05
N SER A 216 -33.82 -6.00 -3.78
CA SER A 216 -34.86 -6.45 -4.72
C SER A 216 -35.68 -5.29 -5.31
N ASN A 217 -35.79 -4.18 -4.58
CA ASN A 217 -36.49 -2.96 -5.03
C ASN A 217 -35.62 -2.07 -5.95
N ASN A 218 -34.46 -2.55 -6.39
CA ASN A 218 -33.44 -1.78 -7.11
C ASN A 218 -32.81 -0.61 -6.34
N GLU A 219 -33.11 -0.46 -5.05
CA GLU A 219 -32.42 0.49 -4.17
C GLU A 219 -30.98 0.05 -3.96
N VAL A 220 -30.05 1.01 -4.04
CA VAL A 220 -28.61 0.79 -3.85
C VAL A 220 -28.17 1.43 -2.55
N LYS A 221 -27.55 0.63 -1.68
CA LYS A 221 -26.99 1.05 -0.40
C LYS A 221 -25.48 0.87 -0.42
N GLU A 222 -24.75 1.92 -0.05
CA GLU A 222 -23.30 1.83 0.12
C GLU A 222 -22.95 1.38 1.54
N ILE A 223 -22.06 0.39 1.66
CA ILE A 223 -21.56 -0.16 2.92
C ILE A 223 -20.03 -0.06 2.94
N GLU A 224 -19.50 0.53 4.01
CA GLU A 224 -18.06 0.63 4.26
C GLU A 224 -17.48 -0.74 4.63
N TRP A 225 -16.23 -1.01 4.23
CA TRP A 225 -15.56 -2.29 4.51
C TRP A 225 -15.50 -2.61 6.01
N ASN A 226 -15.29 -1.59 6.86
CA ASN A 226 -15.24 -1.73 8.32
C ASN A 226 -16.58 -2.20 8.95
N LYS A 227 -17.71 -2.11 8.23
CA LYS A 227 -19.02 -2.59 8.68
C LYS A 227 -19.27 -4.05 8.30
N ILE A 228 -18.33 -4.72 7.64
CA ILE A 228 -18.43 -6.14 7.33
C ILE A 228 -17.82 -6.94 8.48
N SER A 229 -18.64 -7.81 9.07
CA SER A 229 -18.20 -8.74 10.11
C SER A 229 -17.53 -9.98 9.51
N LYS A 230 -18.13 -10.56 8.46
CA LYS A 230 -17.64 -11.81 7.86
C LYS A 230 -17.96 -11.91 6.37
N ILE A 231 -17.02 -12.50 5.63
CA ILE A 231 -17.17 -12.86 4.21
C ILE A 231 -16.93 -14.36 4.09
N GLY A 232 -17.91 -15.09 3.55
CA GLY A 232 -17.83 -16.50 3.20
C GLY A 232 -18.70 -16.75 1.97
N ASP A 233 -19.60 -17.74 2.04
CA ASP A 233 -20.64 -17.92 1.01
C ASP A 233 -21.67 -16.78 0.99
N ILE A 234 -21.78 -16.07 2.12
CA ILE A 234 -22.58 -14.87 2.32
C ILE A 234 -21.77 -13.80 3.03
N ILE A 235 -22.24 -12.55 2.98
CA ILE A 235 -21.66 -11.42 3.71
C ILE A 235 -22.55 -11.09 4.90
N ILE A 236 -21.94 -10.88 6.07
CA ILE A 236 -22.64 -10.48 7.30
C ILE A 236 -22.10 -9.12 7.76
N LEU A 237 -23.00 -8.17 8.00
CA LEU A 237 -22.66 -6.86 8.54
C LEU A 237 -22.54 -6.90 10.08
N ALA A 238 -21.65 -6.08 10.62
CA ALA A 238 -21.44 -5.92 12.04
C ALA A 238 -22.63 -5.20 12.71
N ASP A 239 -22.91 -5.58 13.96
CA ASP A 239 -23.90 -4.91 14.79
C ASP A 239 -23.47 -3.47 15.08
N GLN A 240 -24.34 -2.51 14.76
CA GLN A 240 -24.10 -1.09 15.00
C GLN A 240 -24.14 -0.74 16.50
N ASN A 241 -24.65 -1.63 17.36
CA ASN A 241 -24.67 -1.45 18.82
C ASN A 241 -23.36 -1.85 19.52
N SER A 242 -22.39 -2.44 18.82
CA SER A 242 -21.13 -2.92 19.41
C SER A 242 -19.94 -1.95 19.27
N GLN A 243 -20.11 -0.81 18.59
CA GLN A 243 -19.01 0.15 18.31
C GLN A 243 -18.80 1.24 19.39
N SER A 244 -19.02 0.92 20.68
CA SER A 244 -18.72 1.86 21.77
C SER A 244 -17.58 1.46 22.70
N ASN A 245 -16.90 0.31 22.49
CA ASN A 245 -15.88 -0.17 23.44
C ASN A 245 -14.55 -0.67 22.84
N GLU A 246 -14.14 -0.19 21.67
CA GLU A 246 -12.75 -0.40 21.18
C GLU A 246 -12.06 0.90 20.75
N ILE A 247 -12.04 1.91 21.62
CA ILE A 247 -11.03 3.00 21.54
C ILE A 247 -10.63 3.39 22.97
N LYS A 248 -9.73 2.62 23.61
CA LYS A 248 -8.83 3.06 24.70
C LYS A 248 -7.93 1.92 25.19
N SER A 249 -6.96 1.48 24.37
CA SER A 249 -5.77 0.77 24.87
C SER A 249 -4.72 0.56 23.76
N ARG A 250 -4.23 1.65 23.15
CA ARG A 250 -2.86 1.65 22.64
C ARG A 250 -2.14 2.85 23.21
N GLY A 251 -1.28 2.54 24.17
CA GLY A 251 -0.53 3.49 24.97
C GLY A 251 0.45 4.29 24.13
N SER A 252 0.57 5.55 24.50
CA SER A 252 1.74 6.38 24.27
C SER A 252 2.93 5.74 24.99
N GLY A 253 3.77 5.03 24.23
CA GLY A 253 5.11 4.65 24.67
C GLY A 253 5.97 5.89 24.74
N SER A 254 6.12 6.45 25.94
CA SER A 254 7.06 7.52 26.21
C SER A 254 8.46 6.94 26.45
N ILE A 255 9.43 7.63 25.87
CA ILE A 255 10.85 7.27 25.75
C ILE A 255 11.53 7.18 27.12
N HIS A 256 12.31 6.12 27.31
CA HIS A 256 13.32 6.03 28.37
C HIS A 256 14.42 7.07 28.12
N ASN A 257 14.77 7.86 29.13
CA ASN A 257 16.12 8.40 29.24
C ASN A 257 16.70 8.09 30.63
N VAL A 258 17.93 7.60 30.59
CA VAL A 258 18.73 7.11 31.71
C VAL A 258 19.40 8.30 32.40
N SER A 259 19.40 8.32 33.74
CA SER A 259 20.48 8.91 34.54
C SER A 259 20.49 8.28 35.93
N SER A 260 21.61 7.63 36.26
CA SER A 260 22.04 7.36 37.63
C SER A 260 22.55 8.66 38.25
N ASP A 261 22.22 8.93 39.51
CA ASP A 261 23.20 9.08 40.60
C ASP A 261 22.59 9.71 41.87
N ASN A 262 22.91 9.05 42.98
CA ASN A 262 23.21 9.56 44.33
C ASN A 262 22.27 10.51 45.08
N GLY A 263 22.00 10.11 46.33
CA GLY A 263 22.24 11.01 47.47
C GLY A 263 21.05 11.29 48.39
N ASN A 264 20.96 10.48 49.46
CA ASN A 264 20.77 10.89 50.86
C ASN A 264 19.81 12.05 51.20
N SER A 265 18.76 11.78 51.98
CA SER A 265 18.60 12.29 53.36
C SER A 265 17.13 12.45 53.81
N SER A 266 16.87 11.87 54.98
CA SER A 266 16.12 12.43 56.11
C SER A 266 14.59 12.59 56.08
N SER A 267 14.03 11.95 57.12
CA SER A 267 13.04 12.45 58.09
C SER A 267 11.55 12.37 57.78
N ASN A 268 10.92 11.43 58.50
CA ASN A 268 9.78 11.59 59.42
C ASN A 268 8.61 12.47 58.97
N THR A 269 7.42 11.86 58.90
CA THR A 269 6.41 12.00 59.97
C THR A 269 5.36 10.89 59.87
N ASP A 270 5.21 10.16 60.98
CA ASP A 270 4.04 9.35 61.29
C ASP A 270 2.86 10.26 61.66
N ILE A 271 1.67 10.02 61.07
CA ILE A 271 0.38 10.32 61.72
C ILE A 271 -0.57 9.16 61.45
N ASP A 272 -0.86 8.46 62.53
CA ASP A 272 -1.88 7.43 62.71
C ASP A 272 -3.29 8.05 62.78
N SER A 273 -4.31 7.38 62.24
CA SER A 273 -5.70 7.36 62.78
C SER A 273 -6.64 6.51 61.93
N SER A 274 -6.78 5.24 62.35
CA SER A 274 -8.02 4.47 62.53
C SER A 274 -9.36 5.01 61.96
N SER A 275 -10.07 4.17 61.18
CA SER A 275 -11.38 3.61 61.56
C SER A 275 -12.00 2.68 60.49
N ALA A 276 -12.90 1.83 60.98
CA ALA A 276 -13.33 0.55 60.44
C ALA A 276 -14.28 0.57 59.23
N ALA A 277 -14.07 -0.44 58.38
CA ALA A 277 -15.06 -1.38 57.82
C ALA A 277 -16.34 -0.84 57.15
N ALA A 278 -16.42 -1.03 55.83
CA ALA A 278 -17.64 -1.50 55.16
C ALA A 278 -17.25 -2.50 54.07
N ALA A 279 -17.78 -3.70 54.19
CA ALA A 279 -17.54 -4.84 53.33
C ALA A 279 -18.20 -4.67 51.96
N ALA A 280 -17.43 -4.91 50.89
CA ALA A 280 -17.95 -5.37 49.61
C ALA A 280 -16.96 -6.41 49.07
N ALA A 281 -17.22 -7.67 49.40
CA ALA A 281 -16.49 -8.81 48.86
C ALA A 281 -16.74 -8.90 47.35
N ALA A 282 -15.78 -8.44 46.55
CA ALA A 282 -15.65 -8.87 45.17
C ALA A 282 -14.76 -10.11 45.18
N THR A 283 -15.39 -11.28 45.15
CA THR A 283 -14.74 -12.57 44.94
C THR A 283 -13.96 -12.47 43.63
N LYS A 284 -12.64 -12.32 43.73
CA LYS A 284 -11.75 -12.43 42.57
C LYS A 284 -11.79 -13.89 42.15
N LEU A 285 -12.56 -14.18 41.11
CA LEU A 285 -12.58 -15.49 40.47
C LEU A 285 -11.20 -15.70 39.86
N ASP A 286 -10.39 -16.56 40.49
CA ASP A 286 -9.02 -16.84 40.07
C ASP A 286 -9.02 -17.53 38.71
N GLY A 287 -8.36 -16.89 37.73
CA GLY A 287 -8.24 -17.33 36.34
C GLY A 287 -7.69 -18.75 36.15
N LYS A 288 -7.98 -19.38 35.01
CA LYS A 288 -7.47 -20.71 34.66
C LYS A 288 -6.11 -20.60 33.99
N THR A 289 -5.07 -21.16 34.62
CA THR A 289 -3.74 -21.24 34.02
C THR A 289 -3.66 -22.35 32.97
N CYS A 290 -3.21 -22.02 31.76
CA CYS A 290 -3.02 -22.98 30.69
C CYS A 290 -1.87 -23.94 31.02
N ARG A 291 -2.13 -25.25 31.03
CA ARG A 291 -1.08 -26.27 31.25
C ARG A 291 -0.02 -26.32 30.14
N ASN A 292 -0.33 -25.80 28.94
CA ASN A 292 0.57 -25.86 27.79
C ASN A 292 1.56 -24.69 27.75
N CYS A 293 1.09 -23.45 27.91
CA CYS A 293 1.94 -22.26 27.83
C CYS A 293 2.03 -21.44 29.12
N LYS A 294 1.33 -21.86 30.19
CA LYS A 294 1.29 -21.19 31.50
C LYS A 294 0.64 -19.80 31.50
N TYR A 295 -0.02 -19.40 30.41
CA TYR A 295 -0.81 -18.18 30.35
C TYR A 295 -2.03 -18.25 31.28
N ASN A 296 -2.36 -17.17 31.98
CA ASN A 296 -3.52 -17.07 32.87
C ASN A 296 -4.72 -16.54 32.09
N ASN A 297 -5.76 -17.36 31.93
CA ASN A 297 -6.96 -17.05 31.17
C ASN A 297 -8.10 -16.72 32.13
N GLU A 298 -9.13 -16.06 31.62
CA GLU A 298 -10.35 -15.81 32.39
C GLU A 298 -11.03 -17.13 32.81
N VAL A 299 -11.81 -17.10 33.89
CA VAL A 299 -12.40 -18.32 34.49
C VAL A 299 -13.37 -19.05 33.55
N GLU A 300 -14.03 -18.30 32.68
CA GLU A 300 -14.99 -18.81 31.69
C GLU A 300 -14.31 -19.25 30.38
N SER A 301 -12.99 -19.06 30.24
CA SER A 301 -12.26 -19.48 29.05
C SER A 301 -12.30 -21.01 28.89
N ILE A 302 -12.82 -21.47 27.74
CA ILE A 302 -12.83 -22.89 27.33
C ILE A 302 -11.50 -23.24 26.62
N PHE A 303 -10.87 -22.26 25.98
CA PHE A 303 -9.62 -22.38 25.25
C PHE A 303 -8.64 -21.32 25.70
N CYS A 304 -7.34 -21.62 25.62
CA CYS A 304 -6.30 -20.68 25.98
C CYS A 304 -6.21 -19.57 24.93
N GLU A 305 -6.24 -18.32 25.38
CA GLU A 305 -6.16 -17.14 24.50
C GLU A 305 -4.82 -17.03 23.78
N GLU A 306 -3.76 -17.51 24.42
CA GLU A 306 -2.42 -17.39 23.85
C GLU A 306 -2.09 -18.52 22.87
N CYS A 307 -2.48 -19.76 23.16
CA CYS A 307 -2.07 -20.93 22.36
C CYS A 307 -3.22 -21.75 21.76
N GLY A 308 -4.48 -21.37 21.99
CA GLY A 308 -5.67 -22.01 21.41
C GLY A 308 -6.00 -23.41 21.93
N LYS A 309 -5.19 -23.99 22.83
CA LYS A 309 -5.47 -25.31 23.41
C LYS A 309 -6.58 -25.25 24.45
N LYS A 310 -7.38 -26.31 24.52
CA LYS A 310 -8.48 -26.42 25.50
C LYS A 310 -7.93 -26.33 26.93
N LEU A 311 -8.58 -25.52 27.76
CA LEU A 311 -8.30 -25.42 29.19
C LEU A 311 -9.11 -26.50 29.89
N GLU A 312 -8.43 -27.40 30.62
CA GLU A 312 -9.04 -28.45 31.45
C GLU A 312 -9.21 -28.01 32.89
#